data_AF-A0A958M7F6-F1
#
_entry.id   AF-A0A958M7F6-F1
#
_cell.length_a   1.000
_cell.length_b   1.000
_cell.length_c   1.000
_cell.angle_alpha   90.00
_cell.angle_beta   90.00
_cell.angle_gamma   90.00
#
_symmetry.space_group_name_H-M   'P 1'
#
loop_
_entity.id
_entity.type
_entity.pdbx_description
1 polymer ?
#
loop_
_entity_poly.entity_id
_entity_poly.type
_entity_poly.pdbx_seq_one_letter_code
_entity_poly.pdbx_strand_id
1 'polypeptide(L)'
;MKFFFNADIYTVDPLLPRANAMVIAGNIIKAVGDYDEIRQKYHASEQIDMEGRTVLPGFFDAHAHVWKIGDLLTFNLDLRGVNSIEEIQQRLKRFSARNKDLKWIRARGYNEALLREGRLPTKHDIDEVVRDKPVFLQRTCAHIATVNTKALEVCKLTEKTGIPFGGSVDIGEDGSPNGVLRETALGLVTKHFPEISDGDYEKMILAACNRFIKYGVTSVSDPAVMPDLLQVYRNMDKAGKLPVRIHAFPIVIPDGDDSALPVPDRYESEHLVIRTVKFFADGGLSGKTAAISEPYKNSTSKGIIRLKKDTFFEAALEAQRKGFQIATHAIGDRAIEMVLDVYEALYKEDKKAPKRRIEHLGLPTPAQLK
;
A
#
# COMPACT_ATOMS: atom_id res chain seq x y z
N MET A 1 33.48 -4.85 15.46
CA MET A 1 32.89 -3.51 15.65
C MET A 1 33.37 -2.62 14.53
N LYS A 2 32.56 -1.65 14.09
CA LYS A 2 32.91 -0.68 13.05
C LYS A 2 32.90 0.71 13.66
N PHE A 3 33.93 1.51 13.41
CA PHE A 3 34.03 2.89 13.85
C PHE A 3 34.04 3.80 12.62
N PHE A 4 32.99 4.61 12.49
CA PHE A 4 32.83 5.66 11.49
C PHE A 4 33.29 6.99 12.09
N PHE A 5 34.18 7.72 11.42
CA PHE A 5 34.70 9.01 11.88
C PHE A 5 34.78 10.02 10.73
N ASN A 6 35.08 11.29 11.07
CA ASN A 6 35.10 12.39 10.10
C ASN A 6 33.77 12.46 9.32
N ALA A 7 32.66 12.38 10.03
CA ALA A 7 31.31 12.38 9.49
C ALA A 7 30.53 13.62 9.96
N ASP A 8 29.45 13.98 9.26
CA ASP A 8 28.41 14.88 9.79
C ASP A 8 27.18 14.03 10.17
N ILE A 9 27.10 13.57 11.41
CA ILE A 9 26.05 12.66 11.86
C ILE A 9 24.91 13.46 12.49
N TYR A 10 23.72 13.37 11.91
CA TYR A 10 22.49 13.89 12.51
C TYR A 10 21.82 12.81 13.36
N THR A 11 21.69 13.04 14.66
CA THR A 11 21.20 12.02 15.62
C THR A 11 19.70 12.13 15.91
N VAL A 12 19.10 13.30 15.63
CA VAL A 12 17.74 13.69 16.07
C VAL A 12 17.58 13.78 17.61
N ASP A 13 18.67 13.67 18.36
CA ASP A 13 18.69 13.89 19.81
C ASP A 13 18.84 15.39 20.12
N PRO A 14 17.89 16.04 20.80
CA PRO A 14 18.03 17.45 21.18
C PRO A 14 19.27 17.77 22.04
N LEU A 15 19.80 16.78 22.77
CA LEU A 15 20.98 16.95 23.64
C LEU A 15 22.30 16.76 22.89
N LEU A 16 22.29 16.02 21.78
CA LEU A 16 23.46 15.76 20.94
C LEU A 16 23.05 15.80 19.47
N PRO A 17 22.59 16.94 18.93
CA PRO A 17 21.93 16.99 17.61
C PRO A 17 22.87 16.65 16.45
N ARG A 18 24.18 16.86 16.64
CA ARG A 18 25.24 16.56 15.67
C ARG A 18 26.39 15.83 16.35
N ALA A 19 27.02 14.93 15.61
CA ALA A 19 28.20 14.17 16.03
C ALA A 19 29.15 13.97 14.84
N ASN A 20 30.42 13.68 15.11
CA ASN A 20 31.43 13.45 14.07
C ASN A 20 32.00 12.01 14.06
N ALA A 21 31.57 11.18 15.01
CA ALA A 21 31.97 9.80 15.18
C ALA A 21 30.82 8.89 15.66
N MET A 22 30.83 7.63 15.21
CA MET A 22 29.88 6.60 15.65
C MET A 22 30.53 5.21 15.64
N VAL A 23 30.19 4.40 16.64
CA VAL A 23 30.60 2.99 16.74
C VAL A 23 29.39 2.09 16.61
N ILE A 24 29.46 1.13 15.69
CA ILE A 24 28.45 0.11 15.47
C ILE A 24 29.01 -1.27 15.85
N ALA A 25 28.23 -2.03 16.62
CA ALA A 25 28.51 -3.43 16.94
C ALA A 25 27.31 -4.30 16.52
N GLY A 26 27.51 -5.14 15.50
CA GLY A 26 26.37 -5.81 14.85
C GLY A 26 25.43 -4.77 14.25
N ASN A 27 24.16 -4.81 14.66
CA ASN A 27 23.11 -3.89 14.19
C ASN A 27 22.72 -2.85 15.25
N ILE A 28 23.61 -2.57 16.21
CA ILE A 28 23.38 -1.63 17.31
C ILE A 28 24.43 -0.51 17.28
N ILE A 29 23.98 0.73 17.34
CA ILE A 29 24.83 1.89 17.61
C ILE A 29 25.26 1.82 19.08
N LYS A 30 26.55 1.59 19.32
CA LYS A 30 27.13 1.48 20.66
C LYS A 30 27.55 2.82 21.25
N ALA A 31 27.95 3.76 20.39
CA ALA A 31 28.29 5.13 20.77
C ALA A 31 28.15 6.05 19.56
N VAL A 32 27.82 7.31 19.83
CA VAL A 32 27.76 8.41 18.86
C VAL A 32 28.12 9.70 19.60
N GLY A 33 28.91 10.58 18.98
CA GLY A 33 29.46 11.76 19.66
C GLY A 33 30.72 12.30 19.00
N ASP A 34 31.56 12.92 19.83
CA ASP A 34 32.84 13.46 19.39
C ASP A 34 33.89 12.36 19.18
N TYR A 35 34.73 12.55 18.16
CA TYR A 35 35.75 11.64 17.70
C TYR A 35 36.80 11.36 18.78
N ASP A 36 37.30 12.39 19.45
CA ASP A 36 38.35 12.23 20.46
C ASP A 36 37.83 11.51 21.69
N GLU A 37 36.57 11.75 22.08
CA GLU A 37 35.94 11.03 23.19
C GLU A 37 35.67 9.56 22.85
N ILE A 38 35.16 9.28 21.65
CA ILE A 38 34.81 7.92 21.23
C ILE A 38 36.07 7.07 21.03
N ARG A 39 37.11 7.61 20.38
CA ARG A 39 38.32 6.83 20.08
C ARG A 39 39.12 6.43 21.32
N GLN A 40 38.98 7.16 22.42
CA GLN A 40 39.59 6.80 23.71
C GLN A 40 38.84 5.65 24.40
N LYS A 41 37.52 5.54 24.20
CA LYS A 41 36.66 4.57 24.89
C LYS A 41 36.43 3.29 24.11
N TYR A 42 36.47 3.36 22.77
CA TYR A 42 36.13 2.24 21.90
C TYR A 42 37.25 1.90 20.94
N HIS A 43 37.63 0.62 20.93
CA HIS A 43 38.55 0.06 19.95
C HIS A 43 37.77 -0.80 18.96
N ALA A 44 37.72 -0.37 17.71
CA ALA A 44 37.06 -1.10 16.63
C ALA A 44 38.10 -1.76 15.71
N SER A 45 37.78 -2.97 15.24
CA SER A 45 38.59 -3.72 14.28
C SER A 45 38.58 -3.11 12.88
N GLU A 46 37.58 -2.29 12.57
CA GLU A 46 37.37 -1.63 11.29
C GLU A 46 37.12 -0.14 11.56
N GLN A 47 37.91 0.72 10.93
CA GLN A 47 37.77 2.18 10.98
C GLN A 47 37.44 2.70 9.58
N ILE A 48 36.42 3.55 9.48
CA ILE A 48 35.85 4.04 8.22
C ILE A 48 35.84 5.56 8.29
N ASP A 49 36.69 6.18 7.48
CA ASP A 49 36.67 7.63 7.26
C ASP A 49 35.47 7.97 6.37
N MET A 50 34.57 8.80 6.87
CA MET A 50 33.38 9.22 6.14
C MET A 50 33.65 10.40 5.20
N GLU A 51 34.85 10.99 5.23
CA GLU A 51 35.30 12.10 4.36
C GLU A 51 34.36 13.31 4.41
N GLY A 52 33.85 13.63 5.59
CA GLY A 52 32.89 14.72 5.83
C GLY A 52 31.46 14.43 5.35
N ARG A 53 31.16 13.21 4.87
CA ARG A 53 29.79 12.86 4.42
C ARG A 53 28.79 12.90 5.57
N THR A 54 27.56 13.29 5.22
CA THR A 54 26.44 13.31 6.17
C THR A 54 25.85 11.93 6.38
N VAL A 55 25.60 11.58 7.65
CA VAL A 55 24.88 10.37 8.06
C VAL A 55 23.54 10.79 8.66
N LEU A 56 22.46 10.21 8.13
CA LEU A 56 21.10 10.42 8.61
C LEU A 56 20.53 9.11 9.16
N PRO A 57 19.55 9.16 10.09
CA PRO A 57 18.73 8.00 10.37
C PRO A 57 18.02 7.55 9.10
N GLY A 58 17.95 6.24 8.87
CA GLY A 58 17.15 5.70 7.77
C GLY A 58 15.68 6.10 7.91
N PHE A 59 15.04 6.41 6.79
CA PHE A 59 13.64 6.85 6.81
C PHE A 59 12.71 5.70 7.20
N PHE A 60 11.69 6.04 7.99
CA PHE A 60 10.56 5.16 8.30
C PHE A 60 9.36 5.62 7.49
N ASP A 61 8.90 4.81 6.55
CA ASP A 61 7.62 5.06 5.88
C ASP A 61 6.47 4.58 6.78
N ALA A 62 5.70 5.54 7.30
CA ALA A 62 4.64 5.29 8.28
C ALA A 62 3.46 4.49 7.72
N HIS A 63 3.29 4.43 6.40
CA HIS A 63 2.16 3.78 5.74
C HIS A 63 2.41 3.58 4.25
N ALA A 64 2.74 2.36 3.83
CA ALA A 64 2.84 2.00 2.42
C ALA A 64 2.44 0.55 2.17
N HIS A 65 1.72 0.29 1.07
CA HIS A 65 1.34 -1.07 0.67
C HIS A 65 2.48 -1.75 -0.08
N VAL A 66 3.34 -2.47 0.64
CA VAL A 66 4.62 -2.97 0.16
C VAL A 66 4.44 -3.91 -1.03
N TRP A 67 3.60 -4.94 -0.90
CA TRP A 67 3.38 -5.90 -1.99
C TRP A 67 2.76 -5.25 -3.23
N LYS A 68 1.91 -4.22 -3.08
CA LYS A 68 1.30 -3.49 -4.22
C LYS A 68 2.33 -2.65 -4.98
N ILE A 69 3.27 -2.03 -4.27
CA ILE A 69 4.42 -1.37 -4.88
C ILE A 69 5.25 -2.42 -5.64
N GLY A 70 5.49 -3.57 -5.01
CA GLY A 70 6.15 -4.71 -5.63
C GLY A 70 5.47 -5.18 -6.92
N ASP A 71 4.15 -5.41 -6.88
CA ASP A 71 3.34 -5.85 -8.02
C ASP A 71 3.47 -4.89 -9.21
N LEU A 72 3.53 -3.58 -8.94
CA LEU A 72 3.78 -2.57 -9.98
C LEU A 72 5.18 -2.68 -10.58
N LEU A 73 6.19 -3.04 -9.78
CA LEU A 73 7.58 -3.11 -10.20
C LEU A 73 7.95 -4.44 -10.88
N THR A 74 7.18 -5.50 -10.64
CA THR A 74 7.49 -6.86 -11.13
C THR A 74 6.52 -7.34 -12.19
N PHE A 75 5.22 -7.33 -11.92
CA PHE A 75 4.23 -8.06 -12.71
C PHE A 75 3.30 -7.18 -13.54
N ASN A 76 3.31 -5.86 -13.30
CA ASN A 76 2.54 -4.91 -14.09
C ASN A 76 3.44 -4.12 -15.04
N LEU A 77 2.87 -3.77 -16.18
CA LEU A 77 3.39 -2.71 -17.03
C LEU A 77 3.04 -1.34 -16.44
N ASP A 78 4.06 -0.54 -16.10
CA ASP A 78 3.88 0.85 -15.65
C ASP A 78 3.57 1.78 -16.83
N LEU A 79 2.36 2.32 -16.81
CA LEU A 79 1.84 3.28 -17.79
C LEU A 79 1.76 4.71 -17.23
N ARG A 80 2.38 5.00 -16.09
CA ARG A 80 2.46 6.39 -15.62
C ARG A 80 3.25 7.24 -16.59
N GLY A 81 2.77 8.47 -16.80
CA GLY A 81 3.40 9.47 -17.65
C GLY A 81 3.22 9.25 -19.16
N VAL A 82 2.47 8.22 -19.60
CA VAL A 82 2.12 8.09 -21.02
C VAL A 82 1.21 9.22 -21.48
N ASN A 83 1.40 9.68 -22.72
CA ASN A 83 0.69 10.84 -23.26
C ASN A 83 -0.15 10.52 -24.52
N SER A 84 -0.24 9.26 -24.93
CA SER A 84 -1.07 8.83 -26.06
C SER A 84 -1.42 7.35 -25.99
N ILE A 85 -2.50 6.96 -26.66
CA ILE A 85 -2.88 5.55 -26.83
C ILE A 85 -1.80 4.80 -27.62
N GLU A 86 -1.19 5.45 -28.61
CA GLU A 86 -0.05 4.88 -29.35
C GLU A 86 1.11 4.52 -28.41
N GLU A 87 1.43 5.37 -27.43
CA GLU A 87 2.50 5.05 -26.47
C GLU A 87 2.13 3.87 -25.57
N ILE A 88 0.86 3.78 -25.14
CA ILE A 88 0.33 2.62 -24.41
C ILE A 88 0.52 1.35 -25.26
N GLN A 89 0.11 1.39 -26.53
CA GLN A 89 0.24 0.28 -27.48
C GLN A 89 1.69 -0.17 -27.65
N GLN A 90 2.61 0.78 -27.84
CA GLN A 90 4.04 0.48 -27.99
C GLN A 90 4.63 -0.18 -26.74
N ARG A 91 4.30 0.34 -25.55
CA ARG A 91 4.74 -0.23 -24.27
C ARG A 91 4.14 -1.63 -24.06
N LEU A 92 2.86 -1.80 -24.37
CA LEU A 92 2.15 -3.07 -24.26
C LEU A 92 2.73 -4.13 -25.20
N LYS A 93 2.98 -3.78 -26.47
CA LYS A 93 3.61 -4.67 -27.45
C LYS A 93 4.98 -5.16 -26.97
N ARG A 94 5.84 -4.25 -26.49
CA ARG A 94 7.16 -4.61 -25.93
C ARG A 94 7.05 -5.50 -24.69
N PHE A 95 6.10 -5.19 -23.80
CA PHE A 95 5.88 -5.96 -22.58
C PHE A 95 5.38 -7.38 -22.90
N SER A 96 4.40 -7.52 -23.79
CA SER A 96 3.88 -8.80 -24.24
C SER A 96 4.98 -9.67 -24.87
N ALA A 97 5.81 -9.08 -25.74
CA ALA A 97 6.89 -9.79 -26.43
C ALA A 97 7.98 -10.32 -25.48
N ARG A 98 8.28 -9.58 -24.39
CA ARG A 98 9.25 -9.98 -23.36
C ARG A 98 8.69 -11.01 -22.38
N ASN A 99 7.38 -11.07 -22.21
CA ASN A 99 6.71 -11.89 -21.20
C ASN A 99 5.76 -12.89 -21.86
N LYS A 100 6.31 -13.82 -22.63
CA LYS A 100 5.54 -14.76 -23.44
C LYS A 100 4.69 -15.72 -22.61
N ASP A 101 5.11 -16.05 -21.40
CA ASP A 101 4.45 -17.04 -20.54
C ASP A 101 3.37 -16.46 -19.61
N LEU A 102 3.18 -15.13 -19.63
CA LEU A 102 2.11 -14.51 -18.83
C LEU A 102 0.73 -14.93 -19.34
N LYS A 103 -0.06 -15.50 -18.42
CA LYS A 103 -1.47 -15.82 -18.64
C LYS A 103 -2.34 -14.58 -18.82
N TRP A 104 -1.95 -13.47 -18.18
CA TRP A 104 -2.61 -12.17 -18.22
C TRP A 104 -1.56 -11.07 -18.30
N ILE A 105 -1.80 -10.08 -19.14
CA ILE A 105 -1.00 -8.84 -19.13
C ILE A 105 -1.75 -7.80 -18.32
N ARG A 106 -1.16 -7.40 -17.19
CA ARG A 106 -1.69 -6.34 -16.33
C ARG A 106 -0.84 -5.09 -16.54
N ALA A 107 -1.50 -3.95 -16.69
CA ALA A 107 -0.85 -2.65 -16.78
C ALA A 107 -1.59 -1.62 -15.94
N ARG A 108 -0.89 -0.61 -15.44
CA ARG A 108 -1.50 0.38 -14.55
C ARG A 108 -0.90 1.77 -14.71
N GLY A 109 -1.73 2.78 -14.52
CA GLY A 109 -1.27 4.13 -14.18
C GLY A 109 -1.46 5.18 -15.27
N TYR A 110 -2.07 4.83 -16.40
CA TYR A 110 -2.43 5.82 -17.42
C TYR A 110 -3.55 6.74 -16.91
N ASN A 111 -3.63 7.94 -17.50
CA ASN A 111 -4.68 8.92 -17.24
C ASN A 111 -5.12 9.51 -18.58
N GLU A 112 -6.36 9.24 -19.00
CA GLU A 112 -6.94 9.73 -20.27
C GLU A 112 -6.90 11.25 -20.41
N ALA A 113 -6.96 12.00 -19.31
CA ALA A 113 -6.84 13.45 -19.35
C ALA A 113 -5.45 13.94 -19.81
N LEU A 114 -4.43 13.06 -19.79
CA LEU A 114 -3.09 13.34 -20.29
C LEU A 114 -2.85 12.74 -21.68
N LEU A 115 -3.79 11.96 -22.21
CA LEU A 115 -3.68 11.36 -23.53
C LEU A 115 -4.08 12.38 -24.60
N ARG A 116 -3.29 12.47 -25.68
CA ARG A 116 -3.56 13.34 -26.84
C ARG A 116 -4.96 13.12 -27.44
N GLU A 117 -5.46 11.89 -27.37
CA GLU A 117 -6.76 11.49 -27.87
C GLU A 117 -7.93 11.96 -26.98
N GLY A 118 -7.67 12.38 -25.73
CA GLY A 118 -8.69 12.89 -24.82
C GLY A 118 -9.79 11.90 -24.46
N ARG A 119 -9.55 10.59 -24.65
CA ARG A 119 -10.51 9.51 -24.39
C ARG A 119 -9.85 8.32 -23.72
N LEU A 120 -10.67 7.46 -23.11
CA LEU A 120 -10.23 6.16 -22.63
C LEU A 120 -9.85 5.26 -23.83
N PRO A 121 -8.82 4.40 -23.68
CA PRO A 121 -8.62 3.27 -24.59
C PRO A 121 -9.83 2.33 -24.54
N THR A 122 -10.10 1.66 -25.65
CA THR A 122 -11.12 0.62 -25.84
C THR A 122 -10.47 -0.73 -26.13
N LYS A 123 -11.26 -1.80 -26.22
CA LYS A 123 -10.78 -3.13 -26.62
C LYS A 123 -10.05 -3.09 -27.96
N HIS A 124 -10.51 -2.28 -28.91
CA HIS A 124 -9.95 -2.17 -30.25
C HIS A 124 -8.52 -1.62 -30.23
N ASP A 125 -8.28 -0.57 -29.44
CA ASP A 125 -6.94 0.03 -29.29
C ASP A 125 -5.92 -1.00 -28.76
N ILE A 126 -6.36 -1.90 -27.88
CA ILE A 126 -5.50 -2.94 -27.32
C ILE A 126 -5.32 -4.10 -28.32
N ASP A 127 -6.39 -4.51 -28.98
CA ASP A 127 -6.38 -5.57 -29.98
C ASP A 127 -5.47 -5.23 -31.16
N GLU A 128 -5.21 -3.96 -31.48
CA GLU A 128 -4.22 -3.60 -32.53
C GLU A 128 -2.81 -4.14 -32.25
N VAL A 129 -2.44 -4.36 -30.99
CA VAL A 129 -1.09 -4.79 -30.61
C VAL A 129 -1.03 -6.12 -29.86
N VAL A 130 -2.10 -6.52 -29.17
CA VAL A 130 -2.18 -7.78 -28.41
C VAL A 130 -3.61 -8.34 -28.48
N ARG A 131 -3.80 -9.42 -29.25
CA ARG A 131 -5.10 -10.13 -29.41
C ARG A 131 -5.14 -11.52 -28.81
N ASP A 132 -3.98 -12.15 -28.64
CA ASP A 132 -3.84 -13.55 -28.26
C ASP A 132 -3.87 -13.77 -26.75
N LYS A 133 -3.73 -12.69 -25.97
CA LYS A 133 -3.69 -12.72 -24.50
C LYS A 133 -4.71 -11.77 -23.89
N PRO A 134 -5.32 -12.12 -22.74
CA PRO A 134 -6.17 -11.19 -22.02
C PRO A 134 -5.33 -10.06 -21.41
N VAL A 135 -5.75 -8.83 -21.65
CA VAL A 135 -5.10 -7.61 -21.18
C VAL A 135 -6.03 -6.84 -20.24
N PHE A 136 -5.49 -6.33 -19.14
CA PHE A 136 -6.17 -5.44 -18.21
C PHE A 136 -5.36 -4.16 -17.99
N LEU A 137 -5.85 -3.04 -18.53
CA LEU A 137 -5.24 -1.71 -18.37
C LEU A 137 -5.99 -0.94 -17.28
N GLN A 138 -5.42 -0.86 -16.09
CA GLN A 138 -6.00 -0.11 -14.99
C GLN A 138 -5.63 1.38 -15.06
N ARG A 139 -6.64 2.25 -15.03
CA ARG A 139 -6.45 3.70 -14.93
C ARG A 139 -5.79 4.08 -13.60
N THR A 140 -5.11 5.22 -13.54
CA THR A 140 -4.45 5.74 -12.34
C THR A 140 -5.35 5.81 -11.09
N CYS A 141 -6.67 5.99 -11.24
CA CYS A 141 -7.60 6.01 -10.10
C CYS A 141 -7.90 4.63 -9.53
N ALA A 142 -7.58 3.54 -10.23
CA ALA A 142 -7.98 2.15 -9.91
C ALA A 142 -9.49 1.84 -9.97
N HIS A 143 -10.36 2.83 -10.27
CA HIS A 143 -11.82 2.66 -10.42
C HIS A 143 -12.28 2.39 -11.86
N ILE A 144 -11.38 2.50 -12.85
CA ILE A 144 -11.66 2.29 -14.27
C ILE A 144 -10.60 1.35 -14.84
N ALA A 145 -11.02 0.41 -15.68
CA ALA A 145 -10.10 -0.42 -16.45
C ALA A 145 -10.59 -0.60 -17.88
N THR A 146 -9.64 -0.75 -18.81
CA THR A 146 -9.90 -1.18 -20.18
C THR A 146 -9.35 -2.58 -20.39
N VAL A 147 -10.14 -3.46 -21.00
CA VAL A 147 -9.75 -4.82 -21.37
C VAL A 147 -9.91 -5.05 -22.86
N ASN A 148 -9.15 -5.99 -23.41
CA ASN A 148 -9.22 -6.35 -24.82
C ASN A 148 -10.28 -7.42 -25.10
N THR A 149 -10.49 -7.75 -26.38
CA THR A 149 -11.47 -8.78 -26.77
C THR A 149 -11.18 -10.11 -26.10
N LYS A 150 -9.89 -10.50 -26.01
CA LYS A 150 -9.52 -11.77 -25.39
C LYS A 150 -9.90 -11.87 -23.91
N ALA A 151 -9.76 -10.77 -23.16
CA ALA A 151 -10.18 -10.73 -21.77
C ALA A 151 -11.71 -10.82 -21.63
N LEU A 152 -12.47 -10.16 -22.51
CA LEU A 152 -13.94 -10.30 -22.53
C LEU A 152 -14.36 -11.76 -22.78
N GLU A 153 -13.71 -12.46 -23.71
CA GLU A 153 -13.95 -13.89 -23.98
C GLU A 153 -13.66 -14.76 -22.76
N VAL A 154 -12.48 -14.62 -22.15
CA VAL A 154 -12.08 -15.42 -20.97
C VAL A 154 -13.04 -15.21 -19.80
N CYS A 155 -13.51 -13.97 -19.61
CA CYS A 155 -14.44 -13.60 -18.56
C CYS A 155 -15.92 -13.84 -18.94
N LYS A 156 -16.19 -14.28 -20.17
CA LYS A 156 -17.54 -14.49 -20.73
C LYS A 156 -18.43 -13.24 -20.59
N LEU A 157 -17.86 -12.06 -20.82
CA LEU A 157 -18.57 -10.79 -20.75
C LEU A 157 -19.21 -10.47 -22.10
N THR A 158 -20.53 -10.35 -22.09
CA THR A 158 -21.36 -10.02 -23.25
C THR A 158 -22.36 -8.92 -22.87
N GLU A 159 -23.13 -8.45 -23.84
CA GLU A 159 -24.24 -7.51 -23.65
C GLU A 159 -25.32 -8.02 -22.70
N LYS A 160 -25.36 -9.34 -22.44
CA LYS A 160 -26.30 -10.00 -21.53
C LYS A 160 -25.74 -10.20 -20.12
N THR A 161 -24.48 -9.86 -19.88
CA THR A 161 -23.87 -10.06 -18.56
C THR A 161 -24.51 -9.11 -17.55
N GLY A 162 -25.01 -9.68 -16.45
CA GLY A 162 -25.49 -8.90 -15.32
C GLY A 162 -24.36 -8.08 -14.70
N ILE A 163 -24.55 -6.75 -14.64
CA ILE A 163 -23.58 -5.85 -14.04
C ILE A 163 -23.83 -5.76 -12.53
N PRO A 164 -22.82 -5.99 -11.68
CA PRO A 164 -22.98 -5.84 -10.23
C PRO A 164 -23.43 -4.42 -9.87
N PHE A 165 -24.23 -4.30 -8.81
CA PHE A 165 -24.69 -3.00 -8.32
C PHE A 165 -23.51 -2.05 -8.11
N GLY A 166 -23.67 -0.79 -8.53
CA GLY A 166 -22.63 0.24 -8.46
C GLY A 166 -21.57 0.16 -9.56
N GLY A 167 -21.68 -0.75 -10.53
CA GLY A 167 -20.75 -0.92 -11.65
C GLY A 167 -21.33 -0.47 -12.99
N SER A 168 -20.46 -0.29 -13.99
CA SER A 168 -20.87 -0.10 -15.39
C SER A 168 -19.87 -0.71 -16.36
N VAL A 169 -20.35 -1.09 -17.53
CA VAL A 169 -19.54 -1.53 -18.68
C VAL A 169 -20.02 -0.74 -19.89
N ASP A 170 -19.10 -0.09 -20.60
CA ASP A 170 -19.47 0.68 -21.79
C ASP A 170 -19.75 -0.25 -22.96
N ILE A 171 -20.80 0.08 -23.71
CA ILE A 171 -21.23 -0.64 -24.90
C ILE A 171 -20.76 0.14 -26.14
N GLY A 172 -20.16 -0.57 -27.09
CA GLY A 172 -19.71 -0.02 -28.36
C GLY A 172 -20.84 0.12 -29.37
N GLU A 173 -20.53 0.69 -30.53
CA GLU A 173 -21.50 0.87 -31.62
C GLU A 173 -22.04 -0.47 -32.16
N ASP A 174 -21.27 -1.54 -32.01
CA ASP A 174 -21.66 -2.92 -32.39
C ASP A 174 -22.64 -3.58 -31.40
N GLY A 175 -23.04 -2.86 -30.33
CA GLY A 175 -23.94 -3.37 -29.29
C GLY A 175 -23.25 -4.31 -28.28
N SER A 176 -21.95 -4.56 -28.41
CA SER A 176 -21.16 -5.40 -27.50
C SER A 176 -20.35 -4.54 -26.50
N PRO A 177 -19.88 -5.12 -25.37
CA PRO A 177 -18.95 -4.41 -24.50
C PRO A 177 -17.72 -3.88 -25.26
N ASN A 178 -17.42 -2.58 -25.10
CA ASN A 178 -16.27 -1.95 -25.75
C ASN A 178 -14.95 -2.16 -24.97
N GLY A 179 -14.99 -2.88 -23.85
CA GLY A 179 -13.84 -3.17 -23.00
C GLY A 179 -13.63 -2.21 -21.83
N VAL A 180 -14.36 -1.10 -21.69
CA VAL A 180 -14.25 -0.20 -20.53
C VAL A 180 -15.19 -0.64 -19.40
N LEU A 181 -14.63 -0.88 -18.22
CA LEU A 181 -15.35 -1.24 -17.00
C LEU A 181 -15.12 -0.19 -15.90
N ARG A 182 -16.13 0.03 -15.05
CA ARG A 182 -16.03 0.94 -13.89
C ARG A 182 -16.53 0.30 -12.60
N GLU A 183 -15.94 0.73 -11.49
CA GLU A 183 -16.32 0.38 -10.12
C GLU A 183 -16.44 -1.13 -9.90
N THR A 184 -17.55 -1.63 -9.39
CA THR A 184 -17.75 -3.06 -9.07
C THR A 184 -17.69 -3.96 -10.31
N ALA A 185 -17.86 -3.40 -11.51
CA ALA A 185 -17.72 -4.16 -12.76
C ALA A 185 -16.27 -4.61 -13.03
N LEU A 186 -15.24 -3.95 -12.47
CA LEU A 186 -13.86 -4.45 -12.56
C LEU A 186 -13.74 -5.87 -12.00
N GLY A 187 -14.53 -6.19 -10.96
CA GLY A 187 -14.59 -7.51 -10.34
C GLY A 187 -15.01 -8.64 -11.28
N LEU A 188 -15.74 -8.31 -12.36
CA LEU A 188 -16.10 -9.27 -13.41
C LEU A 188 -14.86 -9.81 -14.14
N VAL A 189 -13.78 -9.04 -14.18
CA VAL A 189 -12.51 -9.42 -14.81
C VAL A 189 -11.48 -9.87 -13.78
N THR A 190 -11.28 -9.12 -12.70
CA THR A 190 -10.18 -9.39 -11.75
C THR A 190 -10.30 -10.73 -11.05
N LYS A 191 -11.51 -11.27 -10.90
CA LYS A 191 -11.73 -12.63 -10.36
C LYS A 191 -11.16 -13.76 -11.23
N HIS A 192 -10.83 -13.46 -12.49
CA HIS A 192 -10.20 -14.40 -13.43
C HIS A 192 -8.67 -14.28 -13.46
N PHE A 193 -8.09 -13.39 -12.65
CA PHE A 193 -6.64 -13.31 -12.53
C PHE A 193 -6.08 -14.57 -11.89
N PRO A 194 -4.84 -14.98 -12.25
CA PRO A 194 -4.16 -16.04 -11.54
C PRO A 194 -4.03 -15.69 -10.06
N GLU A 195 -4.21 -16.70 -9.20
CA GLU A 195 -3.92 -16.55 -7.78
C GLU A 195 -2.45 -16.16 -7.57
N ILE A 196 -2.20 -15.30 -6.58
CA ILE A 196 -0.85 -14.87 -6.23
C ILE A 196 -0.23 -15.96 -5.37
N SER A 197 0.85 -16.57 -5.86
CA SER A 197 1.59 -17.56 -5.07
C SER A 197 2.47 -16.90 -4.00
N ASP A 198 2.82 -17.64 -2.94
CA ASP A 198 3.80 -17.19 -1.94
C ASP A 198 5.11 -16.71 -2.58
N GLY A 199 5.57 -17.39 -3.63
CA GLY A 199 6.76 -17.02 -4.38
C GLY A 199 6.61 -15.73 -5.18
N ASP A 200 5.39 -15.39 -5.62
CA ASP A 200 5.12 -14.12 -6.27
C ASP A 200 5.05 -12.99 -5.25
N TYR A 201 4.43 -13.20 -4.09
CA TYR A 201 4.51 -12.25 -2.98
C TYR A 201 5.97 -11.98 -2.57
N GLU A 202 6.81 -13.02 -2.43
CA GLU A 202 8.23 -12.84 -2.11
C GLU A 202 8.93 -11.93 -3.13
N LYS A 203 8.73 -12.17 -4.44
CA LYS A 203 9.28 -11.32 -5.51
C LYS A 203 8.79 -9.86 -5.41
N MET A 204 7.50 -9.66 -5.15
CA MET A 204 6.92 -8.32 -5.00
C MET A 204 7.54 -7.59 -3.80
N ILE A 205 7.58 -8.24 -2.63
CA ILE A 205 8.13 -7.67 -1.40
C ILE A 205 9.60 -7.29 -1.62
N LEU A 206 10.43 -8.17 -2.18
CA LEU A 206 11.84 -7.89 -2.45
C LEU A 206 12.01 -6.71 -3.42
N ALA A 207 11.19 -6.62 -4.48
CA ALA A 207 11.25 -5.50 -5.41
C ALA A 207 10.90 -4.16 -4.74
N ALA A 208 9.89 -4.15 -3.87
CA ALA A 208 9.52 -2.97 -3.09
C ALA A 208 10.62 -2.58 -2.09
N CYS A 209 11.17 -3.54 -1.34
CA CYS A 209 12.28 -3.31 -0.40
C CYS A 209 13.52 -2.73 -1.10
N ASN A 210 13.89 -3.28 -2.25
CA ASN A 210 14.99 -2.74 -3.06
C ASN A 210 14.71 -1.30 -3.54
N ARG A 211 13.45 -0.95 -3.79
CA ARG A 211 13.06 0.43 -4.11
C ARG A 211 13.18 1.34 -2.88
N PHE A 212 12.73 0.89 -1.72
CA PHE A 212 12.84 1.63 -0.46
C PHE A 212 14.28 1.96 -0.11
N ILE A 213 15.19 0.98 -0.20
CA ILE A 213 16.62 1.18 0.07
C ILE A 213 17.22 2.27 -0.84
N LYS A 214 16.85 2.30 -2.13
CA LYS A 214 17.31 3.35 -3.07
C LYS A 214 16.90 4.77 -2.67
N TYR A 215 15.83 4.91 -1.88
CA TYR A 215 15.37 6.19 -1.34
C TYR A 215 15.74 6.39 0.15
N GLY A 216 16.58 5.52 0.72
CA GLY A 216 16.98 5.59 2.13
C GLY A 216 15.90 5.15 3.12
N VAL A 217 14.81 4.51 2.67
CA VAL A 217 13.78 3.96 3.54
C VAL A 217 14.25 2.58 4.04
N THR A 218 14.43 2.47 5.35
CA THR A 218 14.95 1.26 6.02
C THR A 218 13.90 0.56 6.90
N SER A 219 12.74 1.19 7.09
CA SER A 219 11.58 0.59 7.74
C SER A 219 10.28 1.10 7.13
N VAL A 220 9.25 0.25 7.11
CA VAL A 220 7.95 0.57 6.52
C VAL A 220 6.82 -0.11 7.30
N SER A 221 5.69 0.57 7.46
CA SER A 221 4.44 -0.06 7.88
C SER A 221 3.61 -0.49 6.67
N ASP A 222 3.25 -1.77 6.61
CA ASP A 222 2.37 -2.34 5.57
C ASP A 222 0.98 -2.58 6.16
N PRO A 223 0.00 -1.71 5.89
CA PRO A 223 -1.34 -1.88 6.41
C PRO A 223 -2.20 -2.76 5.51
N ALA A 224 -3.22 -3.34 6.13
CA ALA A 224 -4.21 -4.19 5.48
C ALA A 224 -3.61 -5.51 4.94
N VAL A 225 -2.72 -6.11 5.73
CA VAL A 225 -2.09 -7.39 5.41
C VAL A 225 -3.10 -8.51 5.64
N MET A 226 -3.39 -9.28 4.59
CA MET A 226 -4.26 -10.46 4.65
C MET A 226 -3.50 -11.67 5.22
N PRO A 227 -4.19 -12.73 5.71
CA PRO A 227 -3.53 -13.88 6.34
C PRO A 227 -2.48 -14.59 5.48
N ASP A 228 -2.72 -14.70 4.17
CA ASP A 228 -1.78 -15.27 3.18
C ASP A 228 -0.48 -14.45 3.12
N LEU A 229 -0.58 -13.14 2.92
CA LEU A 229 0.58 -12.24 2.91
C LEU A 229 1.30 -12.19 4.26
N LEU A 230 0.55 -12.25 5.38
CA LEU A 230 1.13 -12.30 6.71
C LEU A 230 2.00 -13.56 6.89
N GLN A 231 1.54 -14.70 6.38
CA GLN A 231 2.29 -15.94 6.41
C GLN A 231 3.58 -15.84 5.57
N VAL A 232 3.51 -15.21 4.39
CA VAL A 232 4.70 -14.95 3.56
C VAL A 232 5.72 -14.08 4.31
N TYR A 233 5.28 -13.00 4.97
CA TYR A 233 6.18 -12.18 5.78
C TYR A 233 6.88 -12.99 6.87
N ARG A 234 6.13 -13.84 7.60
CA ARG A 234 6.71 -14.72 8.63
C ARG A 234 7.72 -15.71 8.06
N ASN A 235 7.43 -16.27 6.88
CA ASN A 235 8.34 -17.20 6.22
C ASN A 235 9.63 -16.50 5.75
N MET A 236 9.50 -15.31 5.15
CA MET A 236 10.65 -14.50 4.72
C MET A 236 11.52 -14.08 5.91
N ASP A 237 10.91 -13.68 7.02
CA ASP A 237 11.64 -13.28 8.22
C ASP A 237 12.43 -14.44 8.84
N LYS A 238 11.79 -15.61 9.01
CA LYS A 238 12.45 -16.83 9.47
C LYS A 238 13.61 -17.27 8.57
N ALA A 239 13.52 -16.98 7.27
CA ALA A 239 14.55 -17.27 6.29
C ALA A 239 15.61 -16.15 6.17
N GLY A 240 15.51 -15.06 6.93
CA GLY A 240 16.44 -13.92 6.87
C GLY A 240 16.37 -13.15 5.53
N LYS A 241 15.22 -13.18 4.85
CA LYS A 241 15.05 -12.62 3.50
C LYS A 241 14.48 -11.21 3.45
N LEU A 242 14.08 -10.61 4.59
CA LEU A 242 13.55 -9.25 4.61
C LEU A 242 14.69 -8.21 4.60
N PRO A 243 14.85 -7.38 3.55
CA PRO A 243 15.97 -6.44 3.45
C PRO A 243 15.79 -5.16 4.27
N VAL A 244 14.55 -4.86 4.69
CA VAL A 244 14.17 -3.70 5.50
C VAL A 244 13.21 -4.16 6.59
N ARG A 245 13.08 -3.38 7.67
CA ARG A 245 12.15 -3.73 8.75
C ARG A 245 10.70 -3.47 8.36
N ILE A 246 9.89 -4.53 8.31
CA ILE A 246 8.46 -4.47 8.00
C ILE A 246 7.63 -4.46 9.28
N HIS A 247 6.76 -3.45 9.42
CA HIS A 247 5.70 -3.41 10.41
C HIS A 247 4.38 -3.80 9.72
N ALA A 248 4.05 -5.10 9.73
CA ALA A 248 2.85 -5.61 9.07
C ALA A 248 1.63 -5.38 9.97
N PHE A 249 0.56 -4.76 9.44
CA PHE A 249 -0.71 -4.56 10.15
C PHE A 249 -1.79 -5.47 9.57
N PRO A 250 -2.07 -6.62 10.22
CA PRO A 250 -3.14 -7.50 9.81
C PRO A 250 -4.47 -6.75 9.76
N ILE A 251 -5.23 -6.94 8.69
CA ILE A 251 -6.61 -6.46 8.63
C ILE A 251 -7.49 -7.35 9.52
N VAL A 252 -8.34 -6.73 10.34
CA VAL A 252 -9.26 -7.48 11.20
C VAL A 252 -10.62 -7.60 10.56
N ILE A 253 -11.13 -6.54 9.94
CA ILE A 253 -12.40 -6.57 9.20
C ILE A 253 -12.08 -6.24 7.74
N PRO A 254 -12.09 -7.25 6.85
CA PRO A 254 -11.85 -7.05 5.43
C PRO A 254 -12.86 -6.10 4.80
N ASP A 255 -12.41 -5.39 3.78
CA ASP A 255 -13.25 -4.47 3.02
C ASP A 255 -14.43 -5.21 2.37
N GLY A 256 -15.66 -4.81 2.72
CA GLY A 256 -16.89 -5.41 2.17
C GLY A 256 -17.38 -6.66 2.91
N ASP A 257 -16.76 -6.99 4.04
CA ASP A 257 -17.19 -8.03 4.97
C ASP A 257 -17.73 -7.39 6.26
N ASP A 258 -18.72 -8.03 6.88
CA ASP A 258 -19.25 -7.67 8.20
C ASP A 258 -18.63 -8.54 9.31
N SER A 259 -17.84 -9.56 8.96
CA SER A 259 -17.21 -10.50 9.88
C SER A 259 -15.74 -10.15 10.15
N ALA A 260 -15.34 -10.26 11.42
CA ALA A 260 -13.95 -10.10 11.81
C ALA A 260 -13.16 -11.39 11.56
N LEU A 261 -12.01 -11.25 10.92
CA LEU A 261 -10.97 -12.26 10.92
C LEU A 261 -10.37 -12.39 12.33
N PRO A 262 -9.90 -13.59 12.71
CA PRO A 262 -9.22 -13.78 13.98
C PRO A 262 -8.02 -12.84 14.11
N VAL A 263 -7.93 -12.11 15.23
CA VAL A 263 -6.74 -11.32 15.55
C VAL A 263 -5.55 -12.28 15.74
N PRO A 264 -4.47 -12.17 14.95
CA PRO A 264 -3.35 -13.10 14.99
C PRO A 264 -2.49 -12.90 16.23
N ASP A 265 -1.56 -13.81 16.47
CA ASP A 265 -0.56 -13.64 17.53
C ASP A 265 0.43 -12.52 17.19
N ARG A 266 0.82 -11.77 18.22
CA ARG A 266 1.92 -10.80 18.12
C ARG A 266 3.22 -11.51 17.75
N TYR A 267 4.07 -10.81 17.01
CA TYR A 267 5.37 -11.32 16.60
C TYR A 267 6.34 -10.15 16.47
N GLU A 268 7.56 -10.32 16.95
CA GLU A 268 8.58 -9.29 16.87
C GLU A 268 9.95 -9.95 16.71
N SER A 269 10.60 -9.62 15.61
CA SER A 269 11.98 -9.95 15.29
C SER A 269 12.70 -8.67 14.89
N GLU A 270 13.94 -8.79 14.43
CA GLU A 270 14.70 -7.64 13.95
C GLU A 270 14.08 -6.96 12.72
N HIS A 271 13.49 -7.76 11.80
CA HIS A 271 13.02 -7.31 10.50
C HIS A 271 11.51 -7.45 10.30
N LEU A 272 10.78 -8.12 11.20
CA LEU A 272 9.32 -8.21 11.15
C LEU A 272 8.68 -7.88 12.49
N VAL A 273 7.72 -6.95 12.47
CA VAL A 273 6.95 -6.53 13.64
C VAL A 273 5.46 -6.64 13.33
N ILE A 274 4.74 -7.44 14.12
CA ILE A 274 3.29 -7.64 14.09
C ILE A 274 2.77 -7.32 15.49
N ARG A 275 2.39 -6.06 15.71
CA ARG A 275 1.83 -5.55 16.98
C ARG A 275 0.76 -4.48 16.81
N THR A 276 0.31 -4.29 15.57
CA THR A 276 -0.72 -3.31 15.21
C THR A 276 -1.69 -3.97 14.25
N VAL A 277 -3.00 -3.74 14.41
CA VAL A 277 -4.04 -4.20 13.49
C VAL A 277 -4.63 -3.04 12.70
N LYS A 278 -5.22 -3.33 11.55
CA LYS A 278 -5.80 -2.36 10.62
C LYS A 278 -7.32 -2.47 10.52
N PHE A 279 -7.99 -1.32 10.49
CA PHE A 279 -9.41 -1.15 10.17
C PHE A 279 -9.64 -0.05 9.12
N PHE A 280 -10.81 -0.05 8.47
CA PHE A 280 -11.26 0.99 7.55
C PHE A 280 -12.59 1.59 8.00
N ALA A 281 -12.62 2.89 8.32
CA ALA A 281 -13.85 3.58 8.70
C ALA A 281 -14.65 4.08 7.49
N ASP A 282 -13.97 4.53 6.43
CA ASP A 282 -14.58 5.08 5.22
C ASP A 282 -13.77 4.82 3.94
N GLY A 283 -14.17 5.46 2.85
CA GLY A 283 -13.50 5.37 1.54
C GLY A 283 -12.51 6.51 1.27
N GLY A 284 -12.37 6.87 0.00
CA GLY A 284 -11.44 7.91 -0.48
C GLY A 284 -12.17 9.15 -1.02
N LEU A 285 -11.49 10.30 -0.99
CA LEU A 285 -12.03 11.56 -1.52
C LEU A 285 -12.24 11.53 -3.03
N SER A 286 -11.30 10.97 -3.79
CA SER A 286 -11.35 10.93 -5.25
C SER A 286 -12.53 10.11 -5.79
N GLY A 287 -12.88 9.03 -5.10
CA GLY A 287 -14.05 8.19 -5.39
C GLY A 287 -15.37 8.72 -4.81
N LYS A 288 -15.35 9.88 -4.12
CA LYS A 288 -16.51 10.43 -3.38
C LYS A 288 -17.09 9.47 -2.33
N THR A 289 -16.25 8.65 -1.72
CA THR A 289 -16.65 7.63 -0.73
C THR A 289 -16.15 7.90 0.68
N ALA A 290 -15.23 8.85 0.88
CA ALA A 290 -14.91 9.35 2.22
C ALA A 290 -16.14 10.00 2.87
N ALA A 291 -16.42 9.69 4.14
CA ALA A 291 -17.68 10.04 4.79
C ALA A 291 -17.60 11.44 5.41
N ILE A 292 -18.21 12.42 4.74
CA ILE A 292 -18.12 13.85 5.08
C ILE A 292 -19.46 14.43 5.52
N SER A 293 -19.47 15.46 6.36
CA SER A 293 -20.69 16.11 6.86
C SER A 293 -21.45 16.90 5.80
N GLU A 294 -20.73 17.47 4.84
CA GLU A 294 -21.28 18.20 3.72
C GLU A 294 -21.34 17.32 2.45
N PRO A 295 -22.37 17.46 1.59
CA PRO A 295 -22.41 16.73 0.33
C PRO A 295 -21.23 17.10 -0.59
N TYR A 296 -20.73 16.12 -1.34
CA TYR A 296 -19.74 16.37 -2.37
C TYR A 296 -20.27 17.37 -3.41
N LYS A 297 -19.40 18.24 -3.93
CA LYS A 297 -19.77 19.21 -4.97
C LYS A 297 -20.50 18.53 -6.13
N ASN A 298 -21.62 19.13 -6.54
CA ASN A 298 -22.53 18.62 -7.58
C ASN A 298 -23.05 17.20 -7.29
N SER A 299 -23.26 16.86 -6.02
CA SER A 299 -23.83 15.59 -5.57
C SER A 299 -24.64 15.79 -4.28
N THR A 300 -25.55 14.87 -4.01
CA THR A 300 -26.21 14.72 -2.70
C THR A 300 -25.49 13.72 -1.80
N SER A 301 -24.52 12.97 -2.33
CA SER A 301 -23.75 11.99 -1.58
C SER A 301 -22.89 12.66 -0.52
N LYS A 302 -22.86 12.06 0.67
CA LYS A 302 -22.00 12.42 1.80
C LYS A 302 -20.92 11.35 2.07
N GLY A 303 -20.64 10.51 1.07
CA GLY A 303 -19.78 9.35 1.21
C GLY A 303 -20.38 8.24 2.08
N ILE A 304 -19.55 7.27 2.45
CA ILE A 304 -20.00 6.00 3.04
C ILE A 304 -19.18 5.71 4.30
N ILE A 305 -19.86 5.56 5.44
CA ILE A 305 -19.29 4.89 6.61
C ILE A 305 -19.29 3.40 6.30
N ARG A 306 -18.11 2.79 6.27
CA ARG A 306 -17.91 1.41 5.82
C ARG A 306 -17.92 0.40 6.96
N LEU A 307 -17.75 0.88 8.18
CA LEU A 307 -17.62 0.04 9.35
C LEU A 307 -18.61 0.50 10.43
N LYS A 308 -19.46 -0.43 10.88
CA LYS A 308 -20.43 -0.17 11.94
C LYS A 308 -19.69 0.08 13.26
N LYS A 309 -20.10 1.10 14.01
CA LYS A 309 -19.43 1.55 15.24
C LYS A 309 -19.30 0.43 16.29
N ASP A 310 -20.36 -0.34 16.52
CA ASP A 310 -20.36 -1.41 17.53
C ASP A 310 -19.44 -2.55 17.11
N THR A 311 -19.54 -3.00 15.85
CA THR A 311 -18.65 -4.02 15.28
C THR A 311 -17.18 -3.58 15.33
N PHE A 312 -16.91 -2.30 15.06
CA PHE A 312 -15.56 -1.74 15.20
C PHE A 312 -15.07 -1.81 16.64
N PHE A 313 -15.88 -1.34 17.60
CA PHE A 313 -15.52 -1.32 19.01
C PHE A 313 -15.23 -2.73 19.52
N GLU A 314 -16.08 -3.71 19.25
CA GLU A 314 -15.91 -5.09 19.69
C GLU A 314 -14.62 -5.71 19.14
N ALA A 315 -14.38 -5.60 17.83
CA ALA A 315 -13.19 -6.16 17.19
C ALA A 315 -11.91 -5.44 17.65
N ALA A 316 -11.95 -4.11 17.81
CA ALA A 316 -10.82 -3.34 18.31
C ALA A 316 -10.54 -3.61 19.79
N LEU A 317 -11.56 -3.86 20.61
CA LEU A 317 -11.44 -4.24 22.01
C LEU A 317 -10.78 -5.61 22.15
N GLU A 318 -11.16 -6.59 21.32
CA GLU A 318 -10.50 -7.89 21.27
C GLU A 318 -9.00 -7.74 20.94
N ALA A 319 -8.68 -6.98 19.89
CA ALA A 319 -7.29 -6.73 19.50
C ALA A 319 -6.50 -6.01 20.60
N GLN A 320 -7.10 -5.02 21.25
CA GLN A 320 -6.51 -4.30 22.38
C GLN A 320 -6.23 -5.23 23.56
N ARG A 321 -7.17 -6.12 23.92
CA ARG A 321 -6.99 -7.10 24.99
C ARG A 321 -5.86 -8.09 24.69
N LYS A 322 -5.58 -8.35 23.41
CA LYS A 322 -4.40 -9.10 22.92
C LYS A 322 -3.12 -8.25 22.85
N GLY A 323 -3.16 -6.99 23.31
CA GLY A 323 -2.03 -6.08 23.37
C GLY A 323 -1.63 -5.47 22.02
N PHE A 324 -2.54 -5.42 21.05
CA PHE A 324 -2.30 -4.76 19.77
C PHE A 324 -2.58 -3.25 19.86
N GLN A 325 -1.78 -2.48 19.12
CA GLN A 325 -2.12 -1.12 18.71
C GLN A 325 -3.20 -1.17 17.61
N ILE A 326 -4.11 -0.20 17.61
CA ILE A 326 -5.17 -0.09 16.60
C ILE A 326 -4.81 1.02 15.61
N ALA A 327 -4.84 0.70 14.31
CA ALA A 327 -4.68 1.63 13.21
C ALA A 327 -5.94 1.68 12.36
N THR A 328 -6.55 2.85 12.19
CA THR A 328 -7.82 2.97 11.46
C THR A 328 -7.73 4.02 10.36
N HIS A 329 -8.04 3.62 9.13
CA HIS A 329 -8.24 4.56 8.02
C HIS A 329 -9.47 5.42 8.28
N ALA A 330 -9.29 6.74 8.27
CA ALA A 330 -10.39 7.70 8.28
C ALA A 330 -10.00 8.96 7.50
N ILE A 331 -10.77 9.30 6.48
CA ILE A 331 -10.54 10.50 5.66
C ILE A 331 -11.58 11.58 5.96
N GLY A 332 -12.87 11.26 5.86
CA GLY A 332 -13.92 12.26 6.07
C GLY A 332 -14.19 12.56 7.55
N ASP A 333 -14.69 13.76 7.84
CA ASP A 333 -14.91 14.25 9.20
C ASP A 333 -15.90 13.38 10.01
N ARG A 334 -16.93 12.80 9.37
CA ARG A 334 -17.86 11.88 10.05
C ARG A 334 -17.19 10.55 10.41
N ALA A 335 -16.28 10.07 9.56
CA ALA A 335 -15.52 8.86 9.84
C ALA A 335 -14.53 9.11 10.98
N ILE A 336 -13.85 10.27 10.97
CA ILE A 336 -12.95 10.68 12.05
C ILE A 336 -13.70 10.76 13.38
N GLU A 337 -14.90 11.35 13.42
CA GLU A 337 -15.74 11.41 14.63
C GLU A 337 -16.02 10.01 15.20
N MET A 338 -16.50 9.09 14.35
CA MET A 338 -16.77 7.72 14.76
C MET A 338 -15.52 7.00 15.28
N VAL A 339 -14.35 7.25 14.67
CA VAL A 339 -13.09 6.66 15.13
C VAL A 339 -12.66 7.23 16.47
N LEU A 340 -12.79 8.54 16.68
CA LEU A 340 -12.50 9.19 17.95
C LEU A 340 -13.39 8.66 19.06
N ASP A 341 -14.70 8.53 18.82
CA ASP A 341 -15.66 7.93 19.76
C ASP A 341 -15.23 6.52 20.20
N VAL A 342 -14.87 5.65 19.24
CA VAL A 342 -14.44 4.29 19.54
C VAL A 342 -13.11 4.29 20.29
N TYR A 343 -12.16 5.14 19.91
CA TYR A 343 -10.87 5.25 20.60
C TYR A 343 -11.01 5.80 22.02
N GLU A 344 -11.96 6.72 22.25
CA GLU A 344 -12.28 7.23 23.59
C GLU A 344 -12.87 6.11 24.47
N ALA A 345 -13.81 5.32 23.93
CA ALA A 345 -14.36 4.17 24.62
C ALA A 345 -13.28 3.12 24.95
N LEU A 346 -12.41 2.78 23.99
CA LEU A 346 -11.28 1.87 24.20
C LEU A 346 -10.27 2.40 25.24
N TYR A 347 -10.07 3.72 25.29
CA TYR A 347 -9.21 4.36 26.28
C TYR A 347 -9.80 4.28 27.70
N LYS A 348 -11.12 4.39 27.82
CA LYS A 348 -11.85 4.21 29.09
C LYS A 348 -11.73 2.76 29.60
N GLU A 349 -11.74 1.77 28.71
CA GLU A 349 -11.52 0.35 29.04
C GLU A 349 -10.10 0.07 29.57
N ASP A 350 -9.07 0.59 28.90
CA ASP A 350 -7.68 0.48 29.38
C ASP A 350 -6.84 1.69 28.94
N LYS A 351 -6.48 2.52 29.92
CA LYS A 351 -5.65 3.72 29.74
C LYS A 351 -4.18 3.39 29.48
N LYS A 352 -3.74 2.18 29.84
CA LYS A 352 -2.35 1.69 29.64
C LYS A 352 -2.18 0.94 28.32
N ALA A 353 -3.27 0.65 27.61
CA ALA A 353 -3.23 0.02 26.30
C ALA A 353 -2.37 0.83 25.30
N PRO A 354 -1.81 0.17 24.28
CA PRO A 354 -1.03 0.84 23.25
C PRO A 354 -1.78 2.03 22.63
N LYS A 355 -1.04 3.09 22.30
CA LYS A 355 -1.60 4.27 21.62
C LYS A 355 -2.27 3.86 20.31
N ARG A 356 -3.43 4.40 20.00
CA ARG A 356 -4.13 4.16 18.73
C ARG A 356 -3.67 5.19 17.69
N ARG A 357 -3.84 4.90 16.40
CA ARG A 357 -3.39 5.75 15.29
C ARG A 357 -4.48 5.88 14.22
N ILE A 358 -4.68 7.09 13.71
CA ILE A 358 -5.57 7.37 12.59
C ILE A 358 -4.72 7.48 11.33
N GLU A 359 -5.03 6.67 10.33
CA GLU A 359 -4.39 6.75 9.03
C GLU A 359 -5.07 7.83 8.18
N HIS A 360 -4.27 8.62 7.47
CA HIS A 360 -4.66 9.79 6.68
C HIS A 360 -5.05 11.01 7.51
N LEU A 361 -6.06 10.90 8.38
CA LEU A 361 -6.66 12.06 9.08
C LEU A 361 -6.99 13.18 8.06
N GLY A 362 -7.78 12.83 7.04
CA GLY A 362 -7.87 13.61 5.80
C GLY A 362 -8.53 14.99 5.95
N LEU A 363 -9.71 15.04 6.57
CA LEU A 363 -10.53 16.24 6.72
C LEU A 363 -11.03 16.39 8.16
N PRO A 364 -10.14 16.56 9.16
CA PRO A 364 -10.57 16.77 10.54
C PRO A 364 -11.24 18.14 10.71
N THR A 365 -12.22 18.22 11.59
CA THR A 365 -12.75 19.51 12.06
C THR A 365 -11.82 20.13 13.13
N PRO A 366 -11.87 21.46 13.36
CA PRO A 366 -11.10 22.07 14.45
C PRO A 366 -11.40 21.52 15.84
N ALA A 367 -12.60 20.98 16.07
CA ALA A 367 -12.96 20.36 17.34
C ALA A 367 -12.28 19.00 17.52
N GLN A 368 -12.17 18.22 16.44
CA GLN A 368 -11.53 16.89 16.45
C GLN A 368 -10.00 16.94 16.62
N LEU A 369 -9.38 18.10 16.40
CA LEU A 369 -7.94 18.32 16.62
C LEU A 369 -7.59 18.66 18.07
N LYS A 370 -8.58 19.00 18.90
CA LYS A 370 -8.42 19.27 20.34
C LYS A 370 -8.62 17.97 21.11
#